data_AF-A0A953BH69-F1
#
_entry.id   AF-A0A953BH69-F1
#
_cell.length_a   1.000
_cell.length_b   1.000
_cell.length_c   1.000
_cell.angle_alpha   90.00
_cell.angle_beta   90.00
_cell.angle_gamma   90.00
#
_symmetry.space_group_name_H-M   'P 1'
#
loop_
_entity.id
_entity.type
_entity.pdbx_description
1 polymer ?
#
loop_
_entity_poly.entity_id
_entity_poly.type
_entity_poly.pdbx_seq_one_letter_code
_entity_poly.pdbx_strand_id
1 'polypeptide(L)'
;MLTEADGVPLVVQTTPANVPDQAQLPALLEARPAVQGPRGRPRRNPDEIIGDRAYGTREMIALVESEGIESLLAPRADDTHGSGLGVLRYVVERTLACFSHFRRLRLCYERWGQHFQAFHDLAAAMLVCSRLTSLSLPF
;
A
#
# COMPACT_ATOMS: atom_id res chain seq x y z
N MET A 1 -0.27 -3.77 1.57
CA MET A 1 0.13 -2.40 1.96
C MET A 1 -0.32 -1.44 0.87
N LEU A 2 -0.86 -0.28 1.24
CA LEU A 2 -1.16 0.81 0.31
C LEU A 2 -0.24 1.99 0.62
N THR A 3 0.36 2.56 -0.43
CA THR A 3 1.22 3.74 -0.33
C THR A 3 0.71 4.86 -1.22
N GLU A 4 0.92 6.10 -0.80
CA GLU A 4 0.78 7.26 -1.68
C GLU A 4 1.92 7.29 -2.73
N ALA A 5 1.84 8.21 -3.71
CA ALA A 5 2.78 8.33 -4.83
C ALA A 5 4.24 8.57 -4.41
N ASP A 6 4.46 9.19 -3.24
CA ASP A 6 5.81 9.37 -2.68
C ASP A 6 6.23 8.21 -1.77
N GLY A 7 5.43 7.17 -1.62
CA GLY A 7 5.75 5.99 -0.81
C GLY A 7 5.47 6.18 0.68
N VAL A 8 4.61 7.13 1.04
CA VAL A 8 4.08 7.23 2.41
C VAL A 8 3.11 6.07 2.62
N PRO A 9 3.33 5.19 3.62
CA PRO A 9 2.42 4.08 3.88
C PRO A 9 1.11 4.65 4.47
N LEU A 10 0.01 4.50 3.72
CA LEU A 10 -1.32 4.93 4.14
C LEU A 10 -2.06 3.83 4.90
N VAL A 11 -1.88 2.58 4.45
CA VAL A 11 -2.49 1.40 5.08
C VAL A 11 -1.47 0.27 5.10
N VAL A 12 -1.24 -0.31 6.27
CA VAL A 12 -0.39 -1.49 6.45
C VAL A 12 -1.20 -2.59 7.10
N GLN A 13 -1.34 -3.72 6.41
CA GLN A 13 -2.04 -4.90 6.90
C GLN A 13 -1.19 -6.13 6.59
N THR A 14 -1.11 -7.04 7.55
CA THR A 14 -0.38 -8.29 7.48
C THR A 14 -1.34 -9.46 7.41
N THR A 15 -1.02 -10.46 6.58
CA THR A 15 -1.73 -11.74 6.56
C THR A 15 -0.75 -12.88 6.73
N PRO A 16 -1.26 -14.08 7.09
CA PRO A 16 -0.52 -15.30 6.95
C PRO A 16 0.00 -15.50 5.51
N ALA A 17 1.14 -16.18 5.37
CA ALA A 17 1.81 -16.39 4.08
C ALA A 17 1.04 -17.29 3.09
N ASN A 18 0.00 -17.99 3.55
CA ASN A 18 -0.86 -18.82 2.71
C ASN A 18 -2.06 -18.06 2.12
N VAL A 19 -2.23 -16.78 2.46
CA VAL A 19 -3.27 -15.93 1.90
C VAL A 19 -2.69 -15.24 0.66
N PRO A 20 -3.33 -15.35 -0.52
CA PRO A 20 -2.86 -14.66 -1.70
C PRO A 20 -3.04 -13.15 -1.54
N ASP A 21 -2.04 -12.36 -1.93
CA ASP A 21 -2.02 -10.91 -1.76
C ASP A 21 -3.27 -10.20 -2.31
N GLN A 22 -3.80 -10.67 -3.45
CA GLN A 22 -5.02 -10.15 -4.06
C GLN A 22 -6.23 -10.16 -3.10
N ALA A 23 -6.31 -11.13 -2.19
CA ALA A 23 -7.42 -11.25 -1.24
C ALA A 23 -7.41 -10.14 -0.18
N GLN A 24 -6.28 -9.44 0.02
CA GLN A 24 -6.21 -8.30 0.92
C GLN A 24 -6.70 -6.99 0.30
N LEU A 25 -6.77 -6.89 -1.04
CA LEU A 25 -7.11 -5.63 -1.70
C LEU A 25 -8.40 -5.00 -1.15
N PRO A 26 -9.52 -5.73 -0.98
CA PRO A 26 -10.75 -5.15 -0.42
C PRO A 26 -10.54 -4.52 0.96
N ALA A 27 -9.84 -5.22 1.86
CA ALA A 27 -9.57 -4.75 3.22
C ALA A 27 -8.63 -3.53 3.23
N LEU A 28 -7.67 -3.48 2.31
CA LEU A 28 -6.78 -2.33 2.14
C LEU A 28 -7.53 -1.10 1.63
N LEU A 29 -8.43 -1.31 0.66
CA LEU A 29 -9.29 -0.28 0.08
C LEU A 29 -10.28 0.27 1.13
N GLU A 30 -10.88 -0.59 1.95
CA GLU A 30 -11.77 -0.15 3.01
C GLU A 30 -11.04 0.66 4.10
N ALA A 31 -9.83 0.24 4.47
CA ALA A 31 -9.03 0.89 5.51
C ALA A 31 -8.36 2.22 5.08
N ARG A 32 -8.53 2.65 3.82
CA ARG A 32 -7.97 3.92 3.31
C ARG A 32 -8.41 5.10 4.17
N PRO A 33 -7.48 5.88 4.74
CA PRO A 33 -7.83 7.05 5.53
C PRO A 33 -8.39 8.17 4.66
N ALA A 34 -9.18 9.04 5.26
CA ALA A 34 -9.53 10.32 4.64
C ALA A 34 -8.34 11.29 4.78
N VAL A 35 -7.83 11.81 3.67
CA VAL A 35 -6.69 12.72 3.61
C VAL A 35 -7.18 14.14 3.37
N GLN A 36 -6.83 15.07 4.27
CA GLN A 36 -7.20 16.47 4.16
C GLN A 36 -6.34 17.17 3.10
N GLY A 37 -6.99 17.73 2.07
CA GLY A 37 -6.34 18.61 1.10
C GLY A 37 -6.36 20.09 1.52
N PRO A 38 -5.71 20.99 0.76
CA PRO A 38 -5.66 22.43 1.08
C PRO A 38 -7.02 23.12 1.23
N ARG A 39 -8.06 22.64 0.54
CA ARG A 39 -9.41 23.19 0.62
C ARG A 39 -10.46 22.12 0.35
N GLY A 40 -11.60 22.19 1.05
CA GLY A 40 -12.76 21.32 0.85
C GLY A 40 -12.79 20.07 1.73
N ARG A 41 -13.71 19.15 1.41
CA ARG A 41 -13.91 17.88 2.13
C ARG A 41 -12.67 16.99 1.97
N PRO A 42 -12.20 16.31 3.05
CA PRO A 42 -11.17 15.29 2.95
C PRO A 42 -11.45 14.29 1.82
N ARG A 43 -10.43 14.00 1.02
CA ARG A 43 -10.50 12.99 -0.03
C ARG A 43 -10.25 11.61 0.58
N ARG A 44 -11.05 10.61 0.20
CA ARG A 44 -10.82 9.21 0.62
C ARG A 44 -10.34 8.33 -0.54
N ASN A 45 -10.83 8.60 -1.74
CA ASN A 45 -10.49 7.82 -2.92
C ASN A 45 -9.39 8.53 -3.72
N PRO A 46 -8.29 7.83 -4.06
CA PRO A 46 -7.30 8.34 -5.01
C PRO A 46 -7.90 8.40 -6.41
N ASP A 47 -7.25 9.14 -7.30
CA ASP A 47 -7.65 9.21 -8.71
C ASP A 47 -7.40 7.87 -9.40
N GLU A 48 -6.24 7.25 -9.14
CA GLU A 48 -5.81 5.99 -9.71
C GLU A 48 -5.14 5.08 -8.66
N ILE A 49 -5.19 3.77 -8.88
CA ILE A 49 -4.42 2.79 -8.11
C ILE A 49 -3.60 1.90 -9.03
N ILE A 50 -2.36 1.67 -8.62
CA ILE A 50 -1.40 0.85 -9.33
C ILE A 50 -0.95 -0.32 -8.47
N GLY A 51 -0.71 -1.48 -9.08
CA GLY A 51 -0.34 -2.68 -8.34
C GLY A 51 0.11 -3.82 -9.23
N ASP A 52 0.74 -4.81 -8.60
CA ASP A 52 1.27 -5.99 -9.30
C ASP A 52 0.20 -6.76 -10.06
N ARG A 53 0.63 -7.47 -11.12
CA ARG A 53 -0.25 -8.32 -11.94
C ARG A 53 -1.02 -9.35 -11.11
N ALA A 54 -0.51 -9.76 -9.96
CA ALA A 54 -1.22 -10.64 -9.04
C ALA A 54 -2.59 -10.07 -8.59
N TYR A 55 -2.72 -8.74 -8.53
CA TYR A 55 -3.97 -8.04 -8.20
C TYR A 55 -4.91 -7.87 -9.40
N GLY A 56 -4.46 -8.11 -10.64
CA GLY A 56 -5.23 -7.85 -11.86
C GLY A 56 -6.24 -8.94 -12.23
N THR A 57 -6.96 -9.51 -11.25
CA THR A 57 -8.12 -10.36 -11.55
C THR A 57 -9.32 -9.49 -11.95
N ARG A 58 -10.25 -10.05 -12.73
CA ARG A 58 -11.45 -9.32 -13.15
C ARG A 58 -12.26 -8.83 -11.95
N GLU A 59 -12.35 -9.60 -10.87
CA GLU A 59 -13.07 -9.18 -9.67
C GLU A 59 -12.40 -8.00 -8.97
N MET A 60 -11.07 -7.99 -8.89
CA MET A 60 -10.33 -6.92 -8.22
C MET A 60 -10.35 -5.61 -9.01
N ILE A 61 -10.22 -5.68 -10.34
CA ILE A 61 -10.37 -4.51 -11.22
C ILE A 61 -11.77 -3.92 -11.07
N ALA A 62 -12.81 -4.75 -11.16
CA ALA A 62 -14.20 -4.32 -10.99
C ALA A 62 -14.46 -3.72 -9.60
N LEU A 63 -13.85 -4.28 -8.55
CA LEU A 63 -13.94 -3.74 -7.19
C LEU A 63 -13.36 -2.32 -7.11
N VAL A 64 -12.16 -2.11 -7.64
CA VAL A 64 -11.50 -0.80 -7.67
C VAL A 64 -12.34 0.23 -8.43
N GLU A 65 -12.84 -0.14 -9.61
CA GLU A 65 -13.67 0.74 -10.44
C GLU A 65 -15.02 1.05 -9.77
N SER A 66 -15.61 0.10 -9.03
CA SER A 66 -16.87 0.31 -8.29
C SER A 66 -16.74 1.34 -7.17
N GLU A 67 -15.52 1.54 -6.66
CA GLU A 67 -15.19 2.57 -5.68
C GLU A 67 -14.92 3.93 -6.35
N GLY A 68 -15.02 4.04 -7.69
CA GLY A 68 -14.75 5.26 -8.43
C GLY A 68 -13.26 5.62 -8.51
N ILE A 69 -12.39 4.61 -8.48
CA ILE A 69 -10.94 4.73 -8.60
C ILE A 69 -10.51 4.15 -9.95
N GLU A 70 -9.64 4.84 -10.69
CA GLU A 70 -9.08 4.28 -11.93
C GLU A 70 -8.13 3.12 -11.62
N SER A 71 -8.37 1.96 -12.25
CA SER A 71 -7.58 0.76 -12.04
C SER A 71 -6.45 0.63 -13.05
N LEU A 72 -5.20 0.84 -12.62
CA LEU A 72 -3.98 0.55 -13.38
C LEU A 72 -3.41 -0.85 -13.05
N LEU A 73 -4.27 -1.79 -12.63
CA LEU A 73 -3.89 -3.17 -12.38
C LEU A 73 -3.78 -3.94 -13.70
N ALA A 74 -2.58 -4.44 -14.01
CA ALA A 74 -2.35 -5.22 -15.24
C ALA A 74 -3.18 -6.52 -15.24
N PRO A 75 -4.08 -6.74 -16.23
CA PRO A 75 -4.92 -7.93 -16.27
C PRO A 75 -4.10 -9.22 -16.29
N ARG A 76 -4.52 -10.21 -15.48
CA ARG A 76 -3.79 -11.48 -15.33
C ARG A 76 -3.83 -12.37 -16.59
N ALA A 77 -4.81 -12.18 -17.47
CA ALA A 77 -5.02 -12.99 -18.67
C ALA A 77 -4.25 -12.50 -19.91
N ASP A 78 -3.45 -11.45 -19.78
CA ASP A 78 -2.69 -10.88 -20.90
C ASP A 78 -1.32 -11.59 -21.02
N ASP A 79 -1.07 -12.24 -22.16
CA ASP A 79 0.18 -12.95 -22.50
C ASP A 79 1.39 -12.01 -22.68
N THR A 80 1.16 -10.71 -22.59
CA THR A 80 2.22 -9.70 -22.63
C THR A 80 3.16 -9.88 -21.42
N HIS A 81 4.45 -10.03 -21.66
CA HIS A 81 5.44 -10.18 -20.59
C HIS A 81 5.69 -8.83 -19.89
N GLY A 82 5.58 -8.80 -18.56
CA GLY A 82 5.85 -7.63 -17.73
C GLY A 82 4.59 -6.88 -17.28
N SER A 83 4.54 -6.47 -16.01
CA SER A 83 3.38 -5.79 -15.43
C SER A 83 3.21 -4.33 -15.87
N GLY A 84 4.12 -3.78 -16.68
CA GLY A 84 4.12 -2.34 -17.04
C GLY A 84 4.52 -1.41 -15.88
N LEU A 85 4.76 -1.95 -14.68
CA LEU A 85 4.95 -1.19 -13.44
C LEU A 85 6.33 -0.55 -13.29
N GLY A 86 7.24 -0.73 -14.23
CA GLY A 86 8.69 -0.53 -14.02
C GLY A 86 9.11 0.81 -13.42
N VAL A 87 8.41 1.90 -13.74
CA VAL A 87 8.72 3.24 -13.21
C VAL A 87 8.12 3.47 -11.82
N LEU A 88 6.89 3.01 -11.59
CA LEU A 88 6.11 3.33 -10.39
C LEU A 88 6.26 2.27 -9.29
N ARG A 89 6.66 1.04 -9.63
CA ARG A 89 6.88 -0.06 -8.66
C ARG A 89 7.94 0.31 -7.61
N TYR A 90 8.94 1.08 -8.00
CA TYR A 90 10.01 1.52 -7.09
C TYR A 90 9.46 2.25 -5.86
N VAL A 91 8.33 2.95 -5.96
CA VAL A 91 7.73 3.69 -4.84
C VAL A 91 7.39 2.75 -3.68
N VAL A 92 6.64 1.68 -3.96
CA VAL A 92 6.24 0.71 -2.93
C VAL A 92 7.42 -0.17 -2.50
N GLU A 93 8.31 -0.54 -3.43
CA GLU A 93 9.52 -1.31 -3.13
C GLU A 93 10.47 -0.56 -2.20
N ARG A 94 10.64 0.76 -2.39
CA ARG A 94 11.42 1.62 -1.50
C ARG A 94 10.85 1.61 -0.09
N THR A 95 9.52 1.72 0.04
CA THR A 95 8.85 1.67 1.34
C THR A 95 9.03 0.31 2.01
N LEU A 96 8.86 -0.79 1.27
CA LEU A 96 9.14 -2.15 1.76
C LEU A 96 10.61 -2.32 2.16
N ALA A 97 11.55 -1.73 1.41
CA ALA A 97 12.95 -1.73 1.75
C ALA A 97 13.18 -1.03 3.10
N CYS A 98 12.57 0.13 3.35
CA CYS A 98 12.63 0.78 4.67
C CYS A 98 12.09 -0.13 5.79
N PHE A 99 10.98 -0.84 5.56
CA PHE A 99 10.44 -1.80 6.53
C PHE A 99 11.44 -2.92 6.86
N SER A 100 12.18 -3.41 5.86
CA SER A 100 13.19 -4.46 6.05
C SER A 100 14.42 -4.02 6.86
N HIS A 101 14.62 -2.72 7.08
CA HIS A 101 15.68 -2.22 7.98
C HIS A 101 15.33 -2.44 9.46
N PHE A 102 14.04 -2.57 9.80
CA PHE A 102 13.65 -2.95 11.15
C PHE A 102 13.89 -4.45 11.33
N ARG A 103 14.87 -4.81 12.16
CA ARG A 103 15.27 -6.21 12.41
C ARG A 103 14.05 -7.11 12.68
N ARG A 104 13.08 -6.66 13.48
CA ARG A 104 11.88 -7.43 13.84
C ARG A 104 10.89 -7.66 12.69
N LEU A 105 10.98 -6.87 11.62
CA LEU A 105 10.11 -6.99 10.44
C LEU A 105 10.80 -7.70 9.28
N ARG A 106 12.13 -7.65 9.21
CA ARG A 106 12.91 -8.36 8.18
C ARG A 106 12.64 -9.87 8.16
N LEU A 107 12.38 -10.44 9.32
CA LEU A 107 11.94 -11.82 9.50
C LEU A 107 10.73 -11.83 10.42
N CYS A 108 9.83 -12.80 10.25
CA CYS A 108 8.71 -12.97 11.17
C CYS A 108 9.20 -13.59 12.49
N TYR A 109 9.69 -12.75 13.40
CA TYR A 109 10.11 -13.16 14.76
C TYR A 109 8.94 -13.36 15.71
N GLU A 110 7.81 -12.72 15.42
CA GLU A 110 6.69 -12.66 16.33
C GLU A 110 5.84 -13.93 16.21
N ARG A 111 5.52 -14.52 17.36
CA ARG A 111 4.66 -15.72 17.42
C ARG A 111 3.21 -15.42 17.06
N TRP A 112 2.75 -14.20 17.35
CA TRP A 112 1.34 -13.79 17.22
C TRP A 112 1.21 -12.73 16.15
N GLY A 113 0.26 -12.93 15.22
CA GLY A 113 0.01 -12.00 14.12
C GLY A 113 -0.33 -10.58 14.58
N GLN A 114 -1.00 -10.43 15.73
CA GLN A 114 -1.31 -9.12 16.32
C GLN A 114 -0.05 -8.33 16.70
N HIS A 115 0.97 -9.00 17.25
CA HIS A 115 2.24 -8.34 17.56
C HIS A 115 2.99 -7.99 16.27
N PHE A 116 2.97 -8.89 15.28
CA PHE A 116 3.58 -8.63 13.99
C PHE A 116 2.96 -7.42 13.28
N GLN A 117 1.63 -7.33 13.32
CA GLN A 117 0.88 -6.16 12.84
C GLN A 117 1.25 -4.90 13.62
N ALA A 118 1.28 -4.95 14.95
CA ALA A 118 1.63 -3.78 15.77
C ALA A 118 3.06 -3.27 15.47
N PHE A 119 4.02 -4.17 15.19
CA PHE A 119 5.36 -3.75 14.76
C PHE A 119 5.35 -3.12 13.36
N HIS A 120 4.51 -3.59 12.45
CA HIS A 120 4.32 -2.97 11.13
C HIS A 120 3.73 -1.56 11.25
N ASP A 121 2.73 -1.39 12.12
CA ASP A 121 2.11 -0.09 12.38
C ASP A 121 3.11 0.87 13.02
N LEU A 122 3.92 0.40 13.98
CA LEU A 122 4.99 1.19 14.58
C LEU A 122 6.05 1.61 13.55
N ALA A 123 6.47 0.70 12.68
CA ALA A 123 7.42 1.01 11.61
C ALA A 123 6.84 2.02 10.61
N ALA A 124 5.56 1.90 10.25
CA ALA A 124 4.86 2.87 9.42
C ALA A 124 4.88 4.26 10.06
N ALA A 125 4.51 4.35 11.34
CA ALA A 125 4.53 5.60 12.09
C ALA A 125 5.94 6.23 12.14
N MET A 126 6.97 5.43 12.42
CA MET A 126 8.36 5.90 12.42
C MET A 126 8.80 6.44 11.05
N LEU A 127 8.41 5.77 9.96
CA LEU A 127 8.71 6.21 8.59
C LEU A 127 8.00 7.51 8.23
N VAL A 128 6.74 7.67 8.64
CA VAL A 128 5.99 8.90 8.42
C VAL A 128 6.62 10.05 9.23
N CYS A 129 6.92 9.83 10.51
CA CYS A 129 7.55 10.84 11.36
C CYS A 129 8.91 11.32 10.79
N SER A 130 9.76 10.40 10.32
CA SER A 130 11.07 10.78 9.76
C SER A 130 10.94 11.62 8.49
N ARG A 131 9.91 11.37 7.69
CA ARG A 131 9.59 12.18 6.50
C ARG A 131 9.02 13.54 6.87
N LEU A 132 8.11 13.61 7.85
CA LEU A 132 7.59 14.88 8.35
C LEU A 132 8.70 15.78 8.90
N THR A 133 9.69 15.22 9.59
CA THR A 133 10.86 16.00 10.04
C THR A 133 11.75 16.50 8.90
N SER A 134 11.75 15.81 7.76
CA SER A 134 12.49 16.25 6.56
C SER A 134 11.76 17.32 5.75
N LEU A 135 10.43 17.38 5.90
CA LEU A 135 9.62 18.46 5.36
C LEU A 135 9.78 19.65 6.32
N SER A 136 10.42 20.71 5.85
CA SER A 136 10.40 22.00 6.54
C SER A 136 8.98 22.55 6.51
N LEU A 137 8.11 22.03 7.38
CA LEU A 137 6.73 22.46 7.50
C LEU A 137 6.75 23.86 8.13
N PRO A 138 6.31 24.90 7.42
CA PRO A 138 6.12 26.20 8.04
C PRO A 138 4.91 26.08 8.96
N PHE A 139 5.18 25.95 10.27
CA PHE A 139 4.17 26.21 11.28
C PHE A 139 4.03 27.71 11.48
#